data_AF-T1C7Q5-F1
#
_entry.id   AF-T1C7Q5-F1
#
_cell.length_a   1.000
_cell.length_b   1.000
_cell.length_c   1.000
_cell.angle_alpha   90.00
_cell.angle_beta   90.00
_cell.angle_gamma   90.00
#
_symmetry.space_group_name_H-M   'P 1'
#
loop_
_entity.id
_entity.type
_entity.pdbx_description
1 polymer ?
#
loop_
_entity_poly.entity_id
_entity_poly.type
_entity_poly.pdbx_seq_one_letter_code
_entity_poly.pdbx_strand_id
1 'polypeptide(L)' 'MTTLYLDRKGLELRPDGEALALYEGGSRVRSIPLALLDRVVIRAETMLTSGVPRSDYRG' A
#
# COMPACT_ATOMS: atom_id res chain seq x y z
N MET A 1 -0.54 13.96 10.93
CA MET A 1 -1.07 14.35 9.60
C MET A 1 -0.01 14.16 8.54
N THR A 2 0.33 12.90 8.27
CA THR A 2 1.27 12.52 7.21
C THR A 2 0.49 12.07 5.98
N THR A 3 0.81 12.64 4.83
CA THR A 3 0.23 12.26 3.54
C THR A 3 1.31 11.64 2.64
N LEU A 4 1.06 10.42 2.16
CA LEU A 4 1.88 9.78 1.13
C LEU A 4 1.37 10.20 -0.25
N TYR A 5 2.25 10.81 -1.05
CA TYR A 5 1.97 11.11 -2.45
C TYR A 5 2.65 10.06 -3.34
N LEU A 6 1.89 9.51 -4.28
CA LEU A 6 2.37 8.55 -5.28
C LEU A 6 2.17 9.16 -6.66
N ASP A 7 3.23 9.73 -7.21
CA ASP A 7 3.25 10.44 -8.50
C ASP A 7 4.07 9.72 -9.58
N ARG A 8 4.64 8.55 -9.24
CA ARG A 8 5.44 7.73 -10.14
C ARG A 8 4.60 6.59 -10.73
N LYS A 9 4.66 6.44 -12.07
CA LYS A 9 4.02 5.33 -12.79
C LYS A 9 4.70 3.99 -12.50
N GLY A 10 3.95 2.91 -12.65
CA GLY A 10 4.49 1.54 -12.55
C GLY A 10 4.70 1.05 -11.12
N LEU A 11 4.20 1.80 -10.13
CA LEU A 11 4.12 1.34 -8.76
C LEU A 11 2.92 0.40 -8.58
N GLU A 12 3.12 -0.63 -7.77
CA GLU A 12 2.05 -1.46 -7.24
C GLU A 12 1.98 -1.32 -5.73
N LEU A 13 0.76 -1.15 -5.22
CA LEU A 13 0.47 -1.09 -3.80
C LEU A 13 -0.19 -2.38 -3.35
N ARG A 14 0.41 -3.01 -2.34
CA ARG A 14 -0.11 -4.24 -1.73
C ARG A 14 -0.26 -4.09 -0.22
N PRO A 15 -1.36 -4.57 0.37
CA PRO A 15 -1.48 -4.67 1.82
C PRO A 15 -0.46 -5.69 2.33
N ASP A 16 0.23 -5.35 3.42
CA ASP A 16 1.15 -6.23 4.13
C ASP A 16 0.99 -6.05 5.63
N GLY A 17 0.03 -6.75 6.22
CA GLY A 17 -0.33 -6.61 7.64
C GLY A 17 -0.66 -5.15 7.99
N GLU A 18 0.10 -4.57 8.92
CA GLU A 18 -0.03 -3.17 9.35
C GLU A 18 0.82 -2.19 8.51
N ALA A 19 1.24 -2.59 7.32
CA ALA A 19 2.00 -1.76 6.40
C ALA A 19 1.40 -1.76 4.98
N LEU A 20 1.72 -0.72 4.23
CA LEU A 20 1.54 -0.67 2.79
C LEU A 20 2.87 -0.99 2.10
N ALA A 21 2.91 -2.07 1.33
CA ALA A 21 4.07 -2.50 0.58
C ALA A 21 4.03 -1.91 -0.84
N LEU A 22 5.15 -1.31 -1.27
CA LEU A 22 5.33 -0.73 -2.59
C LEU A 22 6.25 -1.62 -3.42
N TYR A 23 5.81 -1.94 -4.62
CA TYR A 23 6.57 -2.70 -5.60
C TYR A 23 6.78 -1.89 -6.87
N GLU A 24 7.89 -2.16 -7.55
CA GLU A 24 8.22 -1.65 -8.87
C GLU A 24 8.86 -2.78 -9.68
N GLY A 25 8.35 -3.04 -10.88
CA GLY A 25 8.87 -4.14 -11.72
C GLY A 25 8.84 -5.50 -11.02
N GLY A 26 7.81 -5.77 -10.22
CA GLY A 26 7.66 -7.02 -9.44
C GLY A 26 8.56 -7.13 -8.20
N SER A 27 9.47 -6.19 -7.96
CA SER A 27 10.37 -6.18 -6.82
C SER A 27 9.89 -5.24 -5.72
N ARG A 28 10.02 -5.66 -4.45
CA ARG A 28 9.63 -4.83 -3.31
C ARG A 28 10.65 -3.71 -3.12
N VAL A 29 10.19 -2.46 -3.19
CA VAL A 29 11.06 -1.28 -3.03
C VAL A 29 11.05 -0.79 -1.59
N ARG A 30 9.88 -0.72 -0.96
CA ARG A 30 9.73 -0.25 0.42
C ARG A 30 8.43 -0.72 1.07
N SER A 31 8.37 -0.53 2.39
CA SER A 31 7.13 -0.58 3.16
C SER A 31 6.95 0.67 3.97
N ILE A 32 5.70 1.07 4.13
CA ILE A 32 5.31 2.18 5.00
C ILE A 32 4.31 1.67 6.04
N PRO A 33 4.64 1.72 7.33
CA PRO A 33 3.70 1.40 8.39
C PRO A 33 2.44 2.27 8.29
N LEU A 34 1.25 1.66 8.36
CA LEU A 34 -0.03 2.35 8.28
C LEU A 34 -0.23 3.32 9.45
N ALA A 35 0.34 3.01 10.62
CA ALA A 35 0.33 3.90 11.78
C ALA A 35 0.99 5.27 11.54
N LEU A 36 1.82 5.39 10.48
CA LEU A 36 2.45 6.65 10.09
C LEU A 36 1.65 7.42 9.04
N LEU A 37 0.57 6.86 8.49
CA LEU A 37 -0.17 7.42 7.36
C LEU A 37 -1.58 7.83 7.77
N ASP A 38 -1.91 9.09 7.52
CA ASP A 38 -3.29 9.58 7.64
C ASP A 38 -4.00 9.60 6.28
N ARG A 39 -3.24 9.72 5.19
CA ARG A 39 -3.77 9.85 3.83
C ARG A 39 -2.79 9.32 2.79
N VAL A 40 -3.34 8.75 1.72
CA VAL A 40 -2.60 8.40 0.49
C VAL A 40 -3.25 9.10 -0.68
N VAL A 41 -2.45 9.79 -1.51
CA VAL A 41 -2.89 10.46 -2.74
C VAL A 41 -2.13 9.86 -3.91
N ILE A 42 -2.87 9.35 -4.91
CA ILE A 42 -2.32 8.70 -6.10
C ILE A 42 -2.55 9.61 -7.30
N ARG A 43 -1.46 10.05 -7.94
CA ARG A 43 -1.45 10.90 -9.14
C ARG A 43 -0.56 10.28 -10.22
N ALA A 44 -0.73 8.98 -10.45
CA ALA A 44 -0.05 8.24 -11.50
C ALA A 44 -0.86 7.00 -11.87
N GLU A 45 -0.47 6.35 -12.97
CA GLU A 45 -0.94 5.01 -13.29
C GLU A 45 -0.34 4.03 -12.29
N THR A 46 -1.20 3.41 -11.48
CA THR A 46 -0.81 2.58 -10.32
C THR A 46 -1.79 1.43 -10.19
N MET A 47 -1.28 0.23 -9.87
CA MET A 47 -2.11 -0.92 -9.55
C MET A 47 -2.31 -1.00 -8.04
N LEU A 48 -3.56 -1.06 -7.60
CA LEU A 48 -3.91 -1.23 -6.20
C LEU A 48 -4.52 -2.61 -5.99
N THR A 49 -3.97 -3.35 -5.04
CA THR A 49 -4.56 -4.59 -4.55
C THR A 49 -5.14 -4.37 -3.16
N SER A 50 -6.27 -5.00 -2.89
CA SER A 50 -6.93 -4.98 -1.58
C SER A 50 -7.05 -6.40 -1.05
N GLY A 51 -6.93 -6.56 0.25
CA GLY A 51 -7.15 -7.83 0.94
C GLY A 51 -7.94 -7.57 2.21
N VAL A 52 -8.76 -8.54 2.60
CA VAL A 52 -9.41 -8.49 3.91
C VAL A 52 -8.35 -8.89 4.94
N PRO A 53 -8.05 -8.06 5.95
CA PRO A 53 -7.23 -8.51 7.08
C PRO A 53 -7.89 -9.77 7.62
N ARG A 54 -7.12 -10.86 7.69
CA ARG A 54 -7.64 -12.17 8.07
C ARG A 54 -7.92 -12.16 9.57
N SER A 55 -9.06 -11.58 9.95
CA SER A 55 -9.65 -11.79 11.27
C SER A 55 -10.28 -13.18 11.22
N ASP A 56 -9.59 -14.16 11.80
CA ASP A 56 -10.17 -15.29 12.51
C ASP A 56 -11.69 -15.52 12.27
N TYR A 57 -12.02 -16.03 11.09
CA TYR A 57 -13.36 -16.50 10.76
C TYR A 57 -13.63 -17.78 11.55
N ARG A 58 -14.36 -17.65 12.68
CA ARG A 58 -15.10 -18.76 13.29
C ARG A 58 -16.53 -18.71 12.78
N GLY A 59 -16.79 -19.49 11.73
CA GLY A 59 -18.10 -19.78 11.17
C GLY A 59 -18.01 -21.04 10.35
#